data_AF-A0A3M7FW10-F1
#
_entry.id   AF-A0A3M7FW10-F1
#
_cell.length_a   1.000
_cell.length_b   1.000
_cell.length_c   1.000
_cell.angle_alpha   90.00
_cell.angle_beta   90.00
_cell.angle_gamma   90.00
#
_symmetry.space_group_name_H-M   'P 1'
#
loop_
_entity.id
_entity.type
_entity.pdbx_description
1 polymer ?
#
loop_
_entity_poly.entity_id
_entity_poly.type
_entity_poly.pdbx_seq_one_letter_code
_entity_poly.pdbx_strand_id
1 'polypeptide(L)'
;MPHRKAETNTVDGRFASVRGASGANLQGAADTQRQQHWECFSLDVIVVPRTSNSAMADNPILTYLPPGWTEEKYKNATDQDYESLTEEQLEKVLKRGAAKTHLETVKWFDEKNAKRLARGAAPLPYPNDVMAEGEEAPTTDLPDPTAENLAKLLHHVEDSKLDLIGFVLFRTHYTDEPSWEAFEKGFYELLDEGIATACSESADFKRIDNQVFMRIVSDEALENQPPEGVARAYRMCMEEDEVSESEDGEDVWGDEIEPGLTTSMCLFVDEECIRSVIDKQAGLTPFVKAVDGMLGMGQPHEYKGTFKIAIASLMPAFYAALLGYDIVDVASKVSDDGIWRNIGPWDADLEGKRILAMIH
;
A
#
# COMPACT_ATOMS: atom_id res chain seq x y z
N MET A 1 -15.20 61.74 10.75
CA MET A 1 -14.68 63.01 11.33
C MET A 1 -14.79 62.93 12.85
N PRO A 2 -13.93 63.58 13.65
CA PRO A 2 -12.47 63.78 13.55
C PRO A 2 -11.82 63.29 14.90
N HIS A 3 -10.57 63.54 15.36
CA HIS A 3 -9.34 64.13 14.82
C HIS A 3 -8.14 63.64 15.68
N ARG A 4 -7.10 62.97 15.11
CA ARG A 4 -5.73 62.86 15.65
C ARG A 4 -4.81 62.33 14.53
N LYS A 5 -4.13 63.21 13.79
CA LYS A 5 -2.76 63.70 14.05
C LYS A 5 -1.71 62.59 14.03
N ALA A 6 -0.97 62.53 12.93
CA ALA A 6 0.31 61.85 12.82
C ALA A 6 1.44 62.76 13.32
N GLU A 7 2.49 62.17 13.87
CA GLU A 7 3.82 62.77 13.95
C GLU A 7 4.86 61.76 13.46
N THR A 8 5.77 62.25 12.63
CA THR A 8 6.85 61.52 11.97
C THR A 8 8.09 61.45 12.86
N ASN A 9 8.87 60.37 12.76
CA ASN A 9 10.31 60.47 13.01
C ASN A 9 11.10 59.58 12.05
N THR A 10 12.16 60.18 11.48
CA THR A 10 13.05 59.59 10.49
C THR A 10 14.46 59.64 11.04
N VAL A 11 15.21 58.54 11.02
CA VAL A 11 16.67 58.56 11.19
C VAL A 11 17.31 57.58 10.19
N ASP A 12 18.34 58.09 9.50
CA ASP A 12 19.15 57.41 8.49
C ASP A 12 20.09 56.34 9.06
N GLY A 13 20.54 55.41 8.20
CA GLY A 13 21.45 54.32 8.58
C GLY A 13 22.12 53.58 7.41
N ARG A 14 22.69 54.30 6.44
CA ARG A 14 23.51 53.70 5.36
C ARG A 14 24.88 53.24 5.87
N PHE A 15 25.41 52.12 5.34
CA PHE A 15 26.76 51.94 4.74
C PHE A 15 26.85 50.47 4.24
N ALA A 16 26.74 50.22 2.92
CA ALA A 16 27.83 49.97 1.96
C ALA A 16 28.57 48.62 2.15
N SER A 17 28.43 47.67 1.22
CA SER A 17 29.29 47.46 0.01
C SER A 17 30.56 46.63 0.36
N VAL A 18 31.06 45.66 -0.43
CA VAL A 18 31.73 45.83 -1.74
C VAL A 18 32.08 44.44 -2.36
N ARG A 19 31.97 44.32 -3.71
CA ARG A 19 32.62 43.35 -4.66
C ARG A 19 32.31 41.84 -4.65
N GLY A 20 32.03 41.37 -5.86
CA GLY A 20 32.28 40.00 -6.34
C GLY A 20 32.07 39.93 -7.86
N ALA A 21 33.02 40.43 -8.66
CA ALA A 21 32.91 40.44 -10.12
C ALA A 21 34.20 39.97 -10.79
N SER A 22 34.10 38.92 -11.62
CA SER A 22 35.00 38.72 -12.76
C SER A 22 34.37 37.74 -13.75
N GLY A 23 34.14 38.21 -14.97
CA GLY A 23 33.94 37.36 -16.13
C GLY A 23 35.10 37.62 -17.09
N ALA A 24 35.72 36.54 -17.59
CA ALA A 24 36.76 36.63 -18.61
C ALA A 24 36.60 35.49 -19.62
N ASN A 25 36.40 35.85 -20.89
CA ASN A 25 36.56 34.94 -22.02
C ASN A 25 38.00 34.42 -22.09
N LEU A 26 38.18 33.20 -22.58
CA LEU A 26 39.28 32.90 -23.50
C LEU A 26 38.93 31.72 -24.42
N GLN A 27 39.06 31.96 -25.72
CA GLN A 27 38.91 30.99 -26.81
C GLN A 27 40.31 30.48 -27.20
N GLY A 28 40.48 29.20 -27.56
CA GLY A 28 41.67 28.80 -28.32
C GLY A 28 42.22 27.38 -28.19
N ALA A 29 41.70 26.48 -29.04
CA ALA A 29 42.45 25.61 -29.97
C ALA A 29 43.39 24.46 -29.50
N ALA A 30 43.54 23.52 -30.45
CA ALA A 30 44.59 22.52 -30.66
C ALA A 30 44.46 21.12 -29.99
N ASP A 31 44.01 20.17 -30.80
CA ASP A 31 44.69 18.90 -31.14
C ASP A 31 45.29 18.02 -30.04
N THR A 32 44.87 16.74 -29.98
CA THR A 32 45.65 15.65 -30.62
C THR A 32 44.92 14.31 -30.55
N GLN A 33 44.62 13.80 -31.74
CA GLN A 33 44.32 12.42 -32.12
C GLN A 33 45.01 11.31 -31.28
N ARG A 34 44.23 10.44 -30.64
CA ARG A 34 44.65 9.05 -30.37
C ARG A 34 43.48 8.07 -30.49
N GLN A 35 43.45 7.35 -31.61
CA GLN A 35 42.70 6.11 -31.72
C GLN A 35 43.29 5.09 -30.74
N GLN A 36 42.44 4.44 -29.95
CA GLN A 36 42.75 3.11 -29.42
C GLN A 36 41.64 2.14 -29.79
N HIS A 37 42.06 1.13 -30.54
CA HIS A 37 41.31 -0.01 -31.02
C HIS A 37 40.85 -0.86 -29.83
N TRP A 38 39.55 -1.13 -29.71
CA TRP A 38 39.02 -2.25 -28.95
C TRP A 38 37.90 -2.90 -29.76
N GLU A 39 38.23 -4.04 -30.36
CA GLU A 39 37.25 -4.98 -30.90
C GLU A 39 36.71 -5.87 -29.75
N CYS A 40 35.51 -6.42 -29.94
CA CYS A 40 34.80 -7.33 -29.03
C CYS A 40 34.38 -6.70 -27.68
N PHE A 41 33.22 -6.99 -27.13
CA PHE A 41 32.36 -8.16 -27.31
C PHE A 41 30.91 -7.80 -27.67
N SER A 42 30.32 -8.56 -28.61
CA SER A 42 28.87 -8.79 -28.56
C SER A 42 28.63 -9.71 -27.37
N LEU A 43 28.05 -9.17 -26.29
CA LEU A 43 27.52 -9.99 -25.21
C LEU A 43 26.18 -10.55 -25.67
N ASP A 44 26.24 -11.66 -26.40
CA ASP A 44 25.10 -12.55 -26.53
C ASP A 44 24.72 -12.97 -25.11
N VAL A 45 23.61 -12.43 -24.61
CA VAL A 45 23.04 -12.86 -23.32
C VAL A 45 22.51 -14.26 -23.53
N ILE A 46 23.37 -15.25 -23.26
CA ILE A 46 23.00 -16.65 -23.19
C ILE A 46 22.02 -16.78 -22.03
N VAL A 47 20.74 -16.75 -22.33
CA VAL A 47 19.67 -17.16 -21.42
C VAL A 47 19.86 -18.65 -21.17
N VAL A 48 20.63 -19.00 -20.15
CA VAL A 48 20.77 -20.38 -19.67
C VAL A 48 19.39 -20.80 -19.16
N PRO A 49 18.73 -21.81 -19.74
CA PRO A 49 17.43 -22.24 -19.26
C PRO A 49 17.56 -22.77 -17.82
N ARG A 50 16.82 -22.20 -16.87
CA ARG A 50 16.82 -22.63 -15.46
C ARG A 50 16.24 -24.04 -15.38
N THR A 51 17.11 -25.05 -15.25
CA THR A 51 16.74 -26.48 -15.27
C THR A 51 15.84 -26.90 -14.10
N SER A 52 15.76 -26.10 -13.05
CA SER A 52 14.89 -26.30 -11.88
C SER A 52 13.39 -26.25 -12.20
N ASN A 53 12.95 -25.48 -13.21
CA ASN A 53 11.53 -25.31 -13.49
C ASN A 53 10.87 -26.58 -14.07
N SER A 54 11.62 -27.44 -14.77
CA SER A 54 11.08 -28.72 -15.27
C SER A 54 10.78 -29.70 -14.15
N ALA A 55 11.63 -29.75 -13.12
CA ALA A 55 11.54 -30.76 -12.05
C ALA A 55 10.28 -30.63 -11.19
N MET A 56 9.71 -29.43 -11.06
CA MET A 56 8.46 -29.19 -10.34
C MET A 56 7.22 -29.41 -11.22
N ALA A 57 7.28 -29.07 -12.51
CA ALA A 57 6.17 -29.28 -13.44
C ALA A 57 5.85 -30.79 -13.65
N ASP A 58 6.88 -31.63 -13.58
CA ASP A 58 6.78 -33.10 -13.72
C ASP A 58 6.52 -33.82 -12.37
N ASN A 59 6.22 -33.10 -11.28
CA ASN A 59 6.04 -33.70 -9.96
C ASN A 59 4.75 -34.54 -9.89
N PRO A 60 4.80 -35.87 -9.61
CA PRO A 60 3.62 -36.74 -9.62
C PRO A 60 2.54 -36.39 -8.59
N ILE A 61 2.85 -35.55 -7.58
CA ILE A 61 1.83 -35.05 -6.66
C ILE A 61 0.79 -34.16 -7.36
N LEU A 62 1.16 -33.47 -8.44
CA LEU A 62 0.30 -32.55 -9.17
C LEU A 62 -0.86 -33.24 -9.92
N THR A 63 -0.76 -34.56 -10.11
CA THR A 63 -1.77 -35.42 -10.73
C THR A 63 -2.43 -36.38 -9.74
N TYR A 64 -2.12 -36.29 -8.44
CA TYR A 64 -2.68 -37.18 -7.43
C TYR A 64 -4.19 -36.94 -7.22
N LEU A 65 -4.98 -38.01 -7.27
CA LEU A 65 -6.39 -38.02 -6.88
C LEU A 65 -6.62 -39.15 -5.86
N PRO A 66 -7.45 -38.94 -4.82
CA PRO A 66 -7.91 -40.03 -3.98
C PRO A 66 -8.66 -41.10 -4.79
N PRO A 67 -8.66 -42.37 -4.35
CA PRO A 67 -9.40 -43.44 -5.02
C PRO A 67 -10.89 -43.08 -5.17
N GLY A 68 -11.40 -43.11 -6.41
CA GLY A 68 -12.78 -42.77 -6.73
C GLY A 68 -13.07 -41.27 -6.92
N TRP A 69 -12.08 -40.39 -6.75
CA TRP A 69 -12.20 -38.97 -7.13
C TRP A 69 -11.84 -38.77 -8.61
N THR A 70 -12.55 -37.85 -9.27
CA THR A 70 -12.20 -37.29 -10.57
C THR A 70 -11.58 -35.90 -10.40
N GLU A 71 -10.97 -35.35 -11.45
CA GLU A 71 -10.53 -33.93 -11.44
C GLU A 71 -11.70 -32.97 -11.20
N GLU A 72 -12.89 -33.29 -11.70
CA GLU A 72 -14.11 -32.51 -11.46
C GLU A 72 -14.53 -32.60 -10.00
N LYS A 73 -14.48 -33.79 -9.38
CA LYS A 73 -14.72 -33.93 -7.94
C LYS A 73 -13.69 -33.17 -7.11
N TYR A 74 -12.39 -33.27 -7.45
CA TYR A 74 -11.34 -32.56 -6.73
C TYR A 74 -11.52 -31.03 -6.74
N LYS A 75 -11.92 -30.46 -7.88
CA LYS A 75 -12.16 -29.01 -8.01
C LYS A 75 -13.42 -28.52 -7.29
N ASN A 76 -14.39 -29.39 -7.04
CA ASN A 76 -15.68 -29.07 -6.42
C ASN A 76 -15.90 -29.83 -5.10
N ALA A 77 -14.82 -30.26 -4.45
CA ALA A 77 -14.88 -31.06 -3.23
C ALA A 77 -15.34 -30.19 -2.06
N THR A 78 -16.30 -30.71 -1.31
CA THR A 78 -16.82 -30.09 -0.07
C THR A 78 -16.02 -30.54 1.14
N ASP A 79 -16.15 -29.84 2.28
CA ASP A 79 -15.49 -30.24 3.54
C ASP A 79 -15.82 -31.69 3.93
N GLN A 80 -17.06 -32.11 3.72
CA GLN A 80 -17.51 -33.49 3.95
C GLN A 80 -16.83 -34.52 3.02
N ASP A 81 -16.43 -34.12 1.80
CA ASP A 81 -15.62 -34.96 0.94
C ASP A 81 -14.20 -35.14 1.51
N TYR A 82 -13.59 -34.06 2.02
CA TYR A 82 -12.27 -34.13 2.66
C TYR A 82 -12.28 -34.95 3.96
N GLU A 83 -13.31 -34.80 4.81
CA GLU A 83 -13.52 -35.62 6.01
C GLU A 83 -13.67 -37.12 5.70
N SER A 84 -14.12 -37.47 4.49
CA SER A 84 -14.26 -38.87 4.05
C SER A 84 -12.94 -39.54 3.64
N LEU A 85 -11.85 -38.78 3.52
CA LEU A 85 -10.53 -39.29 3.15
C LEU A 85 -9.80 -39.91 4.34
N THR A 86 -8.91 -40.86 4.08
CA THR A 86 -7.93 -41.26 5.09
C THR A 86 -6.88 -40.17 5.28
N GLU A 87 -6.24 -40.11 6.45
CA GLU A 87 -5.20 -39.12 6.77
C GLU A 87 -4.08 -39.08 5.71
N GLU A 88 -3.59 -40.24 5.26
CA GLU A 88 -2.61 -40.33 4.16
C GLU A 88 -3.13 -39.83 2.79
N GLN A 89 -4.44 -39.91 2.54
CA GLN A 89 -5.04 -39.41 1.30
C GLN A 89 -5.20 -37.90 1.37
N LEU A 90 -5.71 -37.39 2.50
CA LEU A 90 -5.83 -35.97 2.79
C LEU A 90 -4.47 -35.27 2.70
N GLU A 91 -3.43 -35.83 3.34
CA GLU A 91 -2.06 -35.29 3.28
C GLU A 91 -1.55 -35.16 1.83
N LYS A 92 -1.82 -36.16 0.96
CA LYS A 92 -1.43 -36.13 -0.45
C LYS A 92 -2.26 -35.12 -1.27
N VAL A 93 -3.53 -34.92 -0.93
CA VAL A 93 -4.38 -33.86 -1.54
C VAL A 93 -3.89 -32.46 -1.13
N LEU A 94 -3.55 -32.25 0.14
CA LEU A 94 -3.00 -30.99 0.63
C LEU A 94 -1.64 -30.69 -0.03
N LYS A 95 -0.75 -31.69 -0.13
CA LYS A 95 0.53 -31.56 -0.87
C LYS A 95 0.33 -31.24 -2.35
N ARG A 96 -0.71 -31.81 -3.00
CA ARG A 96 -1.09 -31.45 -4.37
C ARG A 96 -1.54 -29.98 -4.47
N GLY A 97 -2.38 -29.53 -3.54
CA GLY A 97 -2.82 -28.13 -3.44
C GLY A 97 -1.64 -27.18 -3.31
N ALA A 98 -0.78 -27.40 -2.30
CA ALA A 98 0.43 -26.60 -2.08
C ALA A 98 1.36 -26.57 -3.30
N ALA A 99 1.59 -27.69 -3.97
CA ALA A 99 2.42 -27.75 -5.17
C ALA A 99 1.81 -26.99 -6.36
N LYS A 100 0.48 -26.99 -6.51
CA LYS A 100 -0.24 -26.22 -7.53
C LYS A 100 -0.17 -24.71 -7.25
N THR A 101 -0.45 -24.29 -6.01
CA THR A 101 -0.31 -22.90 -5.57
C THR A 101 1.12 -22.40 -5.77
N HIS A 102 2.12 -23.24 -5.49
CA HIS A 102 3.52 -22.92 -5.72
C HIS A 102 3.82 -22.66 -7.22
N LEU A 103 3.37 -23.53 -8.12
CA LEU A 103 3.53 -23.32 -9.57
C LEU A 103 2.84 -22.05 -10.08
N GLU A 104 1.65 -21.75 -9.58
CA GLU A 104 0.90 -20.53 -9.92
C GLU A 104 1.60 -19.27 -9.38
N THR A 105 2.22 -19.35 -8.20
CA THR A 105 3.07 -18.28 -7.66
C THR A 105 4.34 -18.09 -8.48
N VAL A 106 5.07 -19.16 -8.83
CA VAL A 106 6.28 -19.05 -9.69
C VAL A 106 5.96 -18.40 -11.04
N LYS A 107 4.86 -18.78 -11.70
CA LYS A 107 4.42 -18.15 -12.95
C LYS A 107 4.14 -16.64 -12.80
N TRP A 108 3.47 -16.25 -11.72
CA TRP A 108 3.20 -14.84 -11.43
C TRP A 108 4.50 -14.06 -11.19
N PHE A 109 5.47 -14.65 -10.49
CA PHE A 109 6.81 -14.07 -10.33
C PHE A 109 7.54 -13.95 -11.67
N ASP A 110 7.46 -14.94 -12.56
CA ASP A 110 8.01 -14.86 -13.93
C ASP A 110 7.39 -13.68 -14.72
N GLU A 111 6.06 -13.52 -14.67
CA GLU A 111 5.36 -12.41 -15.35
C GLU A 111 5.70 -11.03 -14.76
N LYS A 112 5.72 -10.89 -13.43
CA LYS A 112 6.08 -9.63 -12.75
C LYS A 112 7.57 -9.31 -12.98
N ASN A 113 8.45 -10.31 -12.97
CA ASN A 113 9.88 -10.13 -13.28
C ASN A 113 10.11 -9.75 -14.75
N ALA A 114 9.38 -10.33 -15.71
CA ALA A 114 9.42 -9.90 -17.10
C ALA A 114 8.98 -8.42 -17.25
N LYS A 115 7.91 -8.00 -16.56
CA LYS A 115 7.44 -6.60 -16.53
C LYS A 115 8.45 -5.65 -15.87
N ARG A 116 9.17 -6.08 -14.82
CA ARG A 116 10.23 -5.31 -14.14
C ARG A 116 11.48 -5.15 -15.01
N LEU A 117 11.96 -6.24 -15.60
CA LEU A 117 13.11 -6.24 -16.52
C LEU A 117 12.85 -5.36 -17.75
N ALA A 118 11.64 -5.40 -18.33
CA ALA A 118 11.24 -4.52 -19.43
C ALA A 118 11.26 -3.02 -19.08
N ARG A 119 11.24 -2.67 -17.79
CA ARG A 119 11.33 -1.30 -17.27
C ARG A 119 12.72 -0.97 -16.71
N GLY A 120 13.70 -1.87 -16.83
CA GLY A 120 15.05 -1.70 -16.28
C GLY A 120 15.17 -1.90 -14.76
N ALA A 121 14.14 -2.42 -14.11
CA ALA A 121 14.15 -2.70 -12.67
C ALA A 121 14.67 -4.11 -12.36
N ALA A 122 15.33 -4.26 -11.21
CA ALA A 122 15.82 -5.56 -10.73
C ALA A 122 14.65 -6.54 -10.48
N PRO A 123 14.78 -7.84 -10.82
CA PRO A 123 13.76 -8.84 -10.55
C PRO A 123 13.57 -9.07 -9.05
N LEU A 124 12.35 -9.44 -8.66
CA LEU A 124 12.02 -9.92 -7.33
C LEU A 124 12.65 -11.32 -7.11
N PRO A 125 13.16 -11.62 -5.90
CA PRO A 125 13.63 -12.96 -5.57
C PRO A 125 12.46 -13.94 -5.55
N TYR A 126 12.69 -15.19 -5.94
CA TYR A 126 11.65 -16.23 -5.87
C TYR A 126 11.57 -16.79 -4.44
N PRO A 127 10.39 -17.22 -3.96
CA PRO A 127 10.23 -17.74 -2.59
C PRO A 127 11.23 -18.84 -2.18
N ASN A 128 11.60 -19.73 -3.12
CA ASN A 128 12.57 -20.81 -2.86
C ASN A 128 14.02 -20.33 -2.75
N ASP A 129 14.35 -19.15 -3.30
CA ASP A 129 15.71 -18.58 -3.24
C ASP A 129 15.96 -17.91 -1.87
N VAL A 130 14.92 -17.66 -1.06
CA VAL A 130 15.01 -17.03 0.28
C VAL A 130 15.05 -18.08 1.40
N MET A 131 14.32 -19.20 1.25
CA MET A 131 14.22 -20.28 2.25
C MET A 131 15.51 -21.10 2.45
N ALA A 132 16.60 -20.77 1.76
CA ALA A 132 17.87 -21.51 1.82
C ALA A 132 18.80 -21.08 2.97
N GLU A 133 18.56 -19.95 3.65
CA GLU A 133 19.49 -19.36 4.64
C GLU A 133 18.85 -18.98 5.99
N GLY A 134 17.61 -19.43 6.29
CA GLY A 134 16.93 -19.14 7.55
C GLY A 134 17.18 -20.18 8.66
N GLU A 135 17.94 -19.84 9.70
CA GLU A 135 17.87 -20.54 10.99
C GLU A 135 16.51 -20.24 11.66
N GLU A 136 15.77 -21.27 12.08
CA GLU A 136 14.49 -21.10 12.78
C GLU A 136 14.67 -20.42 14.14
N ALA A 137 14.09 -19.23 14.30
CA ALA A 137 13.97 -18.56 15.59
C ALA A 137 12.89 -19.25 16.47
N PRO A 138 13.00 -19.22 17.81
CA PRO A 138 12.12 -19.98 18.68
C PRO A 138 10.69 -19.43 18.68
N THR A 139 9.73 -20.30 18.39
CA THR A 139 8.29 -20.00 18.41
C THR A 139 7.80 -19.68 19.82
N THR A 140 7.26 -18.49 20.03
CA THR A 140 6.43 -18.15 21.19
C THR A 140 4.96 -18.39 20.87
N ASP A 141 4.25 -19.19 21.68
CA ASP A 141 2.85 -19.63 21.47
C ASP A 141 1.77 -18.51 21.58
N LEU A 142 2.13 -17.24 21.39
CA LEU A 142 1.18 -16.13 21.37
C LEU A 142 0.75 -15.83 19.91
N PRO A 143 -0.55 -15.64 19.64
CA PRO A 143 -1.00 -15.26 18.29
C PRO A 143 -0.46 -13.88 17.94
N ASP A 144 0.09 -13.74 16.73
CA ASP A 144 0.43 -12.44 16.16
C ASP A 144 -0.86 -11.71 15.78
N PRO A 145 -1.16 -10.54 16.37
CA PRO A 145 -2.33 -9.77 15.99
C PRO A 145 -2.33 -9.40 14.50
N THR A 146 -1.15 -9.19 13.90
CA THR A 146 -1.05 -8.84 12.47
C THR A 146 -1.62 -9.94 11.59
N ALA A 147 -1.18 -11.19 11.80
CA ALA A 147 -1.73 -12.36 11.14
C ALA A 147 -3.23 -12.58 11.41
N GLU A 148 -3.71 -12.38 12.65
CA GLU A 148 -5.15 -12.47 12.96
C GLU A 148 -5.98 -11.41 12.21
N ASN A 149 -5.51 -10.17 12.16
CA ASN A 149 -6.21 -9.09 11.48
C ASN A 149 -6.24 -9.32 9.97
N LEU A 150 -5.15 -9.87 9.41
CA LEU A 150 -5.09 -10.28 8.01
C LEU A 150 -6.12 -11.37 7.68
N ALA A 151 -6.23 -12.39 8.54
CA ALA A 151 -7.26 -13.44 8.42
C ALA A 151 -8.69 -12.86 8.53
N LYS A 152 -8.92 -11.90 9.44
CA LYS A 152 -10.22 -11.21 9.57
C LYS A 152 -10.57 -10.36 8.35
N LEU A 153 -9.58 -9.69 7.74
CA LEU A 153 -9.75 -8.98 6.47
C LEU A 153 -10.19 -9.95 5.37
N LEU A 154 -9.50 -11.07 5.21
CA LEU A 154 -9.83 -12.10 4.22
C LEU A 154 -11.25 -12.64 4.40
N HIS A 155 -11.63 -13.02 5.63
CA HIS A 155 -12.99 -13.47 5.92
C HIS A 155 -14.03 -12.38 5.65
N HIS A 156 -13.79 -11.15 6.12
CA HIS A 156 -14.73 -10.04 5.91
C HIS A 156 -14.99 -9.78 4.41
N VAL A 157 -13.94 -9.81 3.60
CA VAL A 157 -14.01 -9.63 2.14
C VAL A 157 -14.81 -10.75 1.46
N GLU A 158 -14.55 -12.00 1.82
CA GLU A 158 -15.18 -13.16 1.19
C GLU A 158 -16.63 -13.36 1.65
N ASP A 159 -16.91 -13.20 2.95
CA ASP A 159 -18.25 -13.32 3.53
C ASP A 159 -19.18 -12.19 3.06
N SER A 160 -18.65 -10.96 2.98
CA SER A 160 -19.41 -9.78 2.53
C SER A 160 -19.41 -9.62 1.00
N LYS A 161 -18.61 -10.42 0.28
CA LYS A 161 -18.44 -10.40 -1.18
C LYS A 161 -18.09 -9.01 -1.72
N LEU A 162 -17.08 -8.39 -1.12
CA LEU A 162 -16.60 -7.08 -1.56
C LEU A 162 -15.86 -7.24 -2.90
N ASP A 163 -16.35 -6.58 -3.95
CA ASP A 163 -15.70 -6.58 -5.26
C ASP A 163 -14.42 -5.72 -5.25
N LEU A 164 -14.42 -4.60 -4.51
CA LEU A 164 -13.27 -3.71 -4.31
C LEU A 164 -13.08 -3.38 -2.82
N ILE A 165 -11.82 -3.24 -2.39
CA ILE A 165 -11.41 -2.86 -1.03
C ILE A 165 -10.27 -1.84 -1.01
N GLY A 166 -10.28 -0.95 -0.02
CA GLY A 166 -9.21 0.03 0.19
C GLY A 166 -9.72 1.36 0.71
N PHE A 167 -9.25 2.46 0.15
CA PHE A 167 -9.50 3.79 0.70
C PHE A 167 -9.87 4.82 -0.37
N VAL A 168 -10.60 5.84 0.07
CA VAL A 168 -10.74 7.09 -0.68
C VAL A 168 -9.58 8.01 -0.30
N LEU A 169 -8.87 8.51 -1.32
CA LEU A 169 -7.66 9.32 -1.21
C LEU A 169 -7.92 10.71 -1.79
N PHE A 170 -8.03 11.71 -0.91
CA PHE A 170 -8.28 13.09 -1.30
C PHE A 170 -6.97 13.85 -1.58
N ARG A 171 -6.84 14.42 -2.78
CA ARG A 171 -5.77 15.37 -3.09
C ARG A 171 -6.14 16.75 -2.51
N THR A 172 -5.26 17.34 -1.71
CA THR A 172 -5.45 18.70 -1.16
C THR A 172 -4.37 19.69 -1.60
N HIS A 173 -3.38 19.25 -2.38
CA HIS A 173 -2.32 20.11 -2.91
C HIS A 173 -2.26 20.08 -4.45
N TYR A 174 -2.43 21.26 -5.07
CA TYR A 174 -2.61 21.41 -6.53
C TYR A 174 -1.51 22.23 -7.23
N THR A 175 -0.46 22.65 -6.51
CA THR A 175 0.48 23.66 -7.01
C THR A 175 1.49 23.13 -8.05
N ASP A 176 1.73 21.82 -8.14
CA ASP A 176 2.70 21.23 -9.07
C ASP A 176 2.24 19.86 -9.61
N GLU A 177 1.67 19.84 -10.83
CA GLU A 177 1.13 18.63 -11.46
C GLU A 177 2.20 17.56 -11.76
N PRO A 178 3.40 17.90 -12.29
CA PRO A 178 4.52 16.96 -12.38
C PRO A 178 4.88 16.26 -11.06
N SER A 179 4.81 16.98 -9.93
CA SER A 179 5.01 16.35 -8.61
C SER A 179 3.81 15.48 -8.21
N TRP A 180 2.58 15.85 -8.55
CA TRP A 180 1.43 14.97 -8.35
C TRP A 180 1.57 13.66 -9.14
N GLU A 181 1.86 13.71 -10.44
CA GLU A 181 2.08 12.53 -11.29
C GLU A 181 3.21 11.63 -10.74
N ALA A 182 4.30 12.24 -10.25
CA ALA A 182 5.41 11.53 -9.64
C ALA A 182 5.04 10.89 -8.28
N PHE A 183 4.25 11.60 -7.46
CA PHE A 183 3.69 11.06 -6.22
C PHE A 183 2.76 9.89 -6.50
N GLU A 184 1.79 10.03 -7.41
CA GLU A 184 0.78 9.00 -7.70
C GLU A 184 1.45 7.70 -8.16
N LYS A 185 2.39 7.82 -9.11
CA LYS A 185 3.20 6.69 -9.55
C LYS A 185 3.99 6.06 -8.39
N GLY A 186 4.67 6.88 -7.59
CA GLY A 186 5.47 6.41 -6.46
C GLY A 186 4.64 5.80 -5.33
N PHE A 187 3.41 6.28 -5.13
CA PHE A 187 2.43 5.78 -4.17
C PHE A 187 1.98 4.38 -4.57
N TYR A 188 1.57 4.17 -5.82
CA TYR A 188 1.22 2.83 -6.30
C TYR A 188 2.42 1.86 -6.29
N GLU A 189 3.63 2.31 -6.62
CA GLU A 189 4.85 1.48 -6.49
C GLU A 189 5.10 1.00 -5.05
N LEU A 190 4.86 1.86 -4.05
CA LEU A 190 5.02 1.55 -2.62
C LEU A 190 3.86 0.71 -2.06
N LEU A 191 2.64 0.91 -2.57
CA LEU A 191 1.47 0.12 -2.24
C LEU A 191 1.62 -1.32 -2.77
N ASP A 192 2.02 -1.47 -4.04
CA ASP A 192 2.37 -2.74 -4.67
C ASP A 192 3.51 -3.45 -3.92
N GLU A 193 4.51 -2.71 -3.41
CA GLU A 193 5.61 -3.26 -2.60
C GLU A 193 5.08 -3.85 -1.28
N GLY A 194 4.23 -3.11 -0.55
CA GLY A 194 3.60 -3.61 0.67
C GLY A 194 2.72 -4.84 0.45
N ILE A 195 1.91 -4.83 -0.61
CA ILE A 195 1.07 -5.97 -1.02
C ILE A 195 1.94 -7.18 -1.39
N ALA A 196 3.02 -6.96 -2.16
CA ALA A 196 3.93 -8.04 -2.57
C ALA A 196 4.68 -8.66 -1.39
N THR A 197 5.09 -7.86 -0.41
CA THR A 197 5.68 -8.34 0.84
C THR A 197 4.68 -9.21 1.61
N ALA A 198 3.46 -8.72 1.84
CA ALA A 198 2.42 -9.48 2.52
C ALA A 198 2.04 -10.78 1.79
N CYS A 199 1.95 -10.77 0.45
CA CYS A 199 1.77 -11.97 -0.37
C CYS A 199 2.95 -12.96 -0.33
N SER A 200 4.14 -12.51 0.07
CA SER A 200 5.30 -13.39 0.26
C SER A 200 5.33 -14.05 1.64
N GLU A 201 4.75 -13.39 2.64
CA GLU A 201 4.62 -13.85 4.03
C GLU A 201 3.35 -14.70 4.24
N SER A 202 2.26 -14.38 3.54
CA SER A 202 0.98 -15.10 3.57
C SER A 202 0.46 -15.39 2.16
N ALA A 203 0.23 -16.68 1.88
CA ALA A 203 -0.39 -17.11 0.63
C ALA A 203 -1.86 -16.68 0.50
N ASP A 204 -2.53 -16.37 1.62
CA ASP A 204 -3.95 -16.02 1.63
C ASP A 204 -4.20 -14.58 1.18
N PHE A 205 -3.30 -13.63 1.46
CA PHE A 205 -3.46 -12.24 1.00
C PHE A 205 -3.54 -12.13 -0.54
N LYS A 206 -2.91 -13.07 -1.24
CA LYS A 206 -2.98 -13.24 -2.70
C LYS A 206 -4.39 -13.52 -3.23
N ARG A 207 -5.35 -13.88 -2.38
CA ARG A 207 -6.76 -14.11 -2.78
C ARG A 207 -7.50 -12.80 -3.05
N ILE A 208 -7.11 -11.73 -2.36
CA ILE A 208 -7.77 -10.41 -2.38
C ILE A 208 -6.92 -9.32 -3.05
N ASP A 209 -5.73 -9.66 -3.58
CA ASP A 209 -4.81 -8.68 -4.16
C ASP A 209 -5.42 -7.92 -5.36
N ASN A 210 -6.21 -8.59 -6.19
CA ASN A 210 -6.90 -8.01 -7.35
C ASN A 210 -8.12 -7.15 -6.99
N GLN A 211 -8.56 -7.16 -5.72
CA GLN A 211 -9.67 -6.33 -5.22
C GLN A 211 -9.16 -5.03 -4.59
N VAL A 212 -7.85 -4.90 -4.35
CA VAL A 212 -7.27 -3.67 -3.79
C VAL A 212 -7.43 -2.50 -4.77
N PHE A 213 -8.12 -1.45 -4.31
CA PHE A 213 -8.39 -0.25 -5.09
C PHE A 213 -8.30 1.01 -4.22
N MET A 214 -7.89 2.12 -4.83
CA MET A 214 -7.82 3.43 -4.17
C MET A 214 -8.60 4.44 -5.01
N ARG A 215 -9.73 4.93 -4.50
CA ARG A 215 -10.52 5.98 -5.19
C ARG A 215 -9.86 7.33 -4.95
N ILE A 216 -9.11 7.82 -5.92
CA ILE A 216 -8.50 9.14 -5.86
C ILE A 216 -9.56 10.19 -6.18
N VAL A 217 -9.76 11.14 -5.27
CA VAL A 217 -10.64 12.30 -5.47
C VAL A 217 -9.75 13.54 -5.61
N SER A 218 -9.80 14.17 -6.79
CA SER A 218 -9.07 15.38 -7.14
C SER A 218 -10.05 16.49 -7.54
N ASP A 219 -10.33 17.37 -6.59
CA ASP A 219 -11.20 18.54 -6.73
C ASP A 219 -10.46 19.81 -6.29
N GLU A 220 -10.50 20.86 -7.11
CA GLU A 220 -9.95 22.17 -6.76
C GLU A 220 -10.60 22.77 -5.50
N ALA A 221 -11.87 22.44 -5.18
CA ALA A 221 -12.50 22.89 -3.93
C ALA A 221 -11.88 22.24 -2.67
N LEU A 222 -11.12 21.15 -2.83
CA LEU A 222 -10.34 20.50 -1.78
C LEU A 222 -8.94 21.11 -1.59
N GLU A 223 -8.54 22.07 -2.43
CA GLU A 223 -7.25 22.74 -2.28
C GLU A 223 -7.09 23.36 -0.88
N ASN A 224 -6.00 22.98 -0.20
CA ASN A 224 -5.63 23.41 1.15
C ASN A 224 -6.74 23.22 2.22
N GLN A 225 -7.70 22.32 2.00
CA GLN A 225 -8.68 21.98 3.05
C GLN A 225 -7.97 21.37 4.27
N PRO A 226 -8.38 21.76 5.50
CA PRO A 226 -7.90 21.10 6.71
C PRO A 226 -8.54 19.70 6.82
N PRO A 227 -8.03 18.83 7.71
CA PRO A 227 -8.58 17.49 7.95
C PRO A 227 -10.10 17.45 8.18
N GLU A 228 -10.67 18.42 8.91
CA GLU A 228 -12.11 18.55 9.14
C GLU A 228 -12.89 18.77 7.83
N GLY A 229 -12.28 19.44 6.85
CA GLY A 229 -12.82 19.65 5.51
C GLY A 229 -12.80 18.37 4.67
N VAL A 230 -11.70 17.61 4.75
CA VAL A 230 -11.57 16.29 4.11
C VAL A 230 -12.58 15.30 4.69
N ALA A 231 -12.69 15.22 6.03
CA ALA A 231 -13.67 14.35 6.69
C ALA A 231 -15.11 14.67 6.28
N ARG A 232 -15.44 15.95 6.12
CA ARG A 232 -16.75 16.39 5.60
C ARG A 232 -16.95 15.94 4.15
N ALA A 233 -15.95 16.09 3.28
CA ALA A 233 -16.03 15.64 1.90
C ALA A 233 -16.20 14.11 1.81
N TYR A 234 -15.49 13.35 2.64
CA TYR A 234 -15.64 11.88 2.70
C TYR A 234 -17.06 11.45 3.06
N ARG A 235 -17.69 12.09 4.05
CA ARG A 235 -19.10 11.82 4.39
C ARG A 235 -20.05 12.22 3.27
N MET A 236 -19.82 13.34 2.59
CA MET A 236 -20.60 13.75 1.41
C MET A 236 -20.52 12.76 0.25
N CYS A 237 -19.46 11.94 0.16
CA CYS A 237 -19.39 10.86 -0.83
C CYS A 237 -20.07 9.55 -0.37
N MET A 238 -20.49 9.44 0.90
CA MET A 238 -21.25 8.30 1.45
C MET A 238 -22.75 8.58 1.58
N GLU A 239 -23.12 9.86 1.70
CA GLU A 239 -24.52 10.29 1.77
C GLU A 239 -25.15 10.07 0.39
N GLU A 240 -25.91 8.97 0.24
CA GLU A 240 -26.76 8.73 -0.94
C GLU A 240 -27.64 9.96 -1.20
N ASP A 241 -27.64 10.47 -2.44
CA ASP A 241 -28.57 11.52 -2.87
C ASP A 241 -30.00 10.96 -2.94
N GLU A 242 -30.67 10.81 -1.78
CA GLU A 242 -32.09 10.42 -1.70
C GLU A 242 -33.00 11.37 -2.50
N VAL A 243 -32.53 12.58 -2.85
CA VAL A 243 -33.30 13.59 -3.60
C VAL A 243 -32.42 14.44 -4.54
N SER A 244 -31.91 13.87 -5.63
CA SER A 244 -31.56 14.66 -6.82
C SER A 244 -32.25 14.14 -8.10
N GLU A 245 -33.56 14.39 -8.21
CA GLU A 245 -34.28 14.40 -9.50
C GLU A 245 -33.87 15.62 -10.37
N SER A 246 -32.57 15.94 -10.44
CA SER A 246 -32.03 16.92 -11.36
C SER A 246 -32.01 16.33 -12.78
N GLU A 247 -32.97 16.76 -13.63
CA GLU A 247 -33.01 16.39 -15.06
C GLU A 247 -31.74 16.79 -15.84
N ASP A 248 -30.91 17.64 -15.23
CA ASP A 248 -29.58 18.05 -15.68
C ASP A 248 -28.51 17.10 -15.10
N GLY A 249 -28.32 15.93 -15.73
CA GLY A 249 -27.45 14.84 -15.26
C GLY A 249 -25.94 15.11 -15.32
N GLU A 250 -25.46 16.09 -14.55
CA GLU A 250 -24.05 16.25 -14.18
C GLU A 250 -23.83 15.71 -12.77
N ASP A 251 -23.63 14.39 -12.65
CA ASP A 251 -23.32 13.69 -11.39
C ASP A 251 -21.99 14.20 -10.83
N VAL A 252 -22.03 15.18 -9.92
CA VAL A 252 -20.86 15.99 -9.52
C VAL A 252 -19.73 15.16 -8.89
N TRP A 253 -20.02 13.98 -8.34
CA TRP A 253 -19.01 13.11 -7.69
C TRP A 253 -18.88 11.68 -8.23
N GLY A 254 -19.75 11.30 -9.18
CA GLY A 254 -19.82 9.94 -9.74
C GLY A 254 -20.22 8.86 -8.73
N ASP A 255 -20.67 7.72 -9.27
CA ASP A 255 -21.10 6.46 -8.62
C ASP A 255 -20.83 6.31 -7.10
N GLU A 256 -21.82 5.75 -6.39
CA GLU A 256 -21.80 5.36 -4.97
C GLU A 256 -20.43 4.79 -4.51
N ILE A 257 -19.98 5.13 -3.30
CA ILE A 257 -18.74 4.53 -2.77
C ILE A 257 -18.98 3.05 -2.50
N GLU A 258 -18.29 2.21 -3.27
CA GLU A 258 -18.17 0.76 -3.06
C GLU A 258 -18.00 0.40 -1.57
N PRO A 259 -18.77 -0.55 -1.01
CA PRO A 259 -18.77 -0.82 0.43
C PRO A 259 -17.40 -1.11 1.06
N GLY A 260 -16.46 -1.70 0.30
CA GLY A 260 -15.08 -1.94 0.76
C GLY A 260 -14.15 -0.72 0.71
N LEU A 261 -14.62 0.43 0.26
CA LEU A 261 -13.95 1.74 0.36
C LEU A 261 -14.56 2.61 1.48
N THR A 262 -15.70 2.19 2.03
CA THR A 262 -16.39 2.80 3.16
C THR A 262 -15.79 2.28 4.46
N THR A 263 -14.73 2.93 4.92
CA THR A 263 -14.03 2.62 6.17
C THR A 263 -14.19 3.76 7.17
N SER A 264 -13.74 3.55 8.40
CA SER A 264 -13.83 4.57 9.45
C SER A 264 -12.82 5.72 9.28
N MET A 265 -11.87 5.62 8.35
CA MET A 265 -10.88 6.68 8.05
C MET A 265 -10.65 6.84 6.55
N CYS A 266 -10.63 8.08 6.06
CA CYS A 266 -10.18 8.41 4.70
C CYS A 266 -8.71 8.82 4.69
N LEU A 267 -8.11 8.89 3.50
CA LEU A 267 -6.73 9.33 3.31
C LEU A 267 -6.69 10.70 2.63
N PHE A 268 -5.65 11.50 2.89
CA PHE A 268 -5.35 12.69 2.10
C PHE A 268 -3.86 12.91 1.85
N VAL A 269 -3.61 13.69 0.80
CA VAL A 269 -2.30 14.00 0.27
C VAL A 269 -2.13 15.52 0.18
N ASP A 270 -1.30 16.04 1.09
CA ASP A 270 -0.78 17.42 1.01
C ASP A 270 0.69 17.44 0.52
N GLU A 271 1.27 18.63 0.44
CA GLU A 271 2.66 18.86 0.01
C GLU A 271 3.69 18.02 0.81
N GLU A 272 3.41 17.71 2.09
CA GLU A 272 4.30 16.90 2.92
C GLU A 272 4.28 15.43 2.49
N CYS A 273 3.08 14.89 2.20
CA CYS A 273 2.91 13.54 1.67
C CYS A 273 3.59 13.40 0.30
N ILE A 274 3.41 14.38 -0.59
CA ILE A 274 4.03 14.44 -1.93
C ILE A 274 5.56 14.38 -1.81
N ARG A 275 6.16 15.27 -1.01
CA ARG A 275 7.60 15.27 -0.77
C ARG A 275 8.11 13.95 -0.15
N SER A 276 7.33 13.30 0.72
CA SER A 276 7.73 12.01 1.32
C SER A 276 7.92 10.87 0.30
N VAL A 277 7.23 10.93 -0.84
CA VAL A 277 7.31 9.92 -1.91
C VAL A 277 8.30 10.29 -3.01
N ILE A 278 8.44 11.56 -3.36
CA ILE A 278 9.36 12.03 -4.41
C ILE A 278 10.78 12.12 -3.87
N ASP A 279 10.97 12.85 -2.76
CA ASP A 279 12.27 13.06 -2.13
C ASP A 279 12.64 11.85 -1.25
N LYS A 280 12.69 10.63 -1.83
CA LYS A 280 13.02 9.38 -1.11
C LYS A 280 14.43 9.44 -0.50
N GLN A 281 14.53 10.00 0.70
CA GLN A 281 15.75 10.00 1.50
C GLN A 281 15.93 8.63 2.16
N ALA A 282 17.14 8.09 2.09
CA ALA A 282 17.46 6.80 2.68
C ALA A 282 17.17 6.82 4.20
N GLY A 283 16.28 5.93 4.64
CA GLY A 283 15.86 5.81 6.05
C GLY A 283 14.59 6.58 6.43
N LEU A 284 14.01 7.39 5.55
CA LEU A 284 12.66 7.95 5.76
C LEU A 284 11.60 7.00 5.16
N THR A 285 10.49 6.83 5.87
CA THR A 285 9.34 6.06 5.38
C THR A 285 8.36 6.99 4.66
N PRO A 286 8.07 6.78 3.36
CA PRO A 286 7.03 7.54 2.66
C PRO A 286 5.64 7.27 3.25
N PHE A 287 4.82 8.30 3.35
CA PHE A 287 3.54 8.25 4.05
C PHE A 287 2.42 9.03 3.35
N VAL A 288 1.19 8.66 3.69
CA VAL A 288 -0.01 9.48 3.52
C VAL A 288 -0.59 9.83 4.89
N LYS A 289 -1.57 10.73 4.95
CA LYS A 289 -2.25 11.09 6.20
C LYS A 289 -3.64 10.47 6.21
N ALA A 290 -3.99 9.82 7.31
CA ALA A 290 -5.36 9.35 7.54
C ALA A 290 -6.14 10.36 8.39
N VAL A 291 -7.43 10.44 8.12
CA VAL A 291 -8.40 11.33 8.76
C VAL A 291 -9.59 10.50 9.19
N ASP A 292 -9.97 10.65 10.46
CA ASP A 292 -11.18 10.04 11.01
C ASP A 292 -12.41 10.58 10.27
N GLY A 293 -13.23 9.69 9.71
CA GLY A 293 -14.42 10.05 8.95
C GLY A 293 -15.45 10.85 9.77
N MET A 294 -15.40 10.78 11.10
CA MET A 294 -16.24 11.51 12.04
C MET A 294 -15.58 12.77 12.61
N LEU A 295 -14.37 13.14 12.16
CA LEU A 295 -13.71 14.38 12.56
C LEU A 295 -14.61 15.60 12.26
N GLY A 296 -14.64 16.52 13.22
CA GLY A 296 -15.51 17.70 13.23
C GLY A 296 -16.88 17.47 13.90
N MET A 297 -17.30 16.24 14.17
CA MET A 297 -18.62 15.92 14.75
C MET A 297 -18.68 15.91 16.29
N GLY A 298 -17.74 16.59 16.97
CA GLY A 298 -17.76 16.78 18.44
C GLY A 298 -17.01 15.73 19.26
N GLN A 299 -15.94 15.14 18.73
CA GLN A 299 -15.14 14.12 19.41
C GLN A 299 -14.46 14.60 20.73
N PRO A 300 -14.18 13.66 21.67
CA PRO A 300 -13.44 13.96 22.91
C PRO A 300 -12.00 14.40 22.65
N HIS A 301 -11.49 15.30 23.51
CA HIS A 301 -10.36 16.19 23.20
C HIS A 301 -8.94 15.56 23.20
N GLU A 302 -8.80 14.25 23.39
CA GLU A 302 -7.48 13.60 23.50
C GLU A 302 -6.96 13.05 22.16
N TYR A 303 -7.85 12.64 21.26
CA TYR A 303 -7.50 12.16 19.93
C TYR A 303 -7.58 13.31 18.90
N LYS A 304 -6.57 13.44 18.03
CA LYS A 304 -6.47 14.53 17.04
C LYS A 304 -7.27 14.29 15.75
N GLY A 305 -7.94 13.14 15.60
CA GLY A 305 -8.61 12.76 14.35
C GLY A 305 -7.68 12.48 13.17
N THR A 306 -6.35 12.57 13.33
CA THR A 306 -5.38 12.46 12.23
C THR A 306 -4.03 11.88 12.67
N PHE A 307 -3.40 11.10 11.78
CA PHE A 307 -2.02 10.63 11.90
C PHE A 307 -1.46 10.23 10.52
N LYS A 308 -0.13 10.02 10.44
CA LYS A 308 0.55 9.57 9.20
C LYS A 308 0.61 8.06 9.15
N ILE A 309 0.56 7.47 7.96
CA ILE A 309 0.58 6.03 7.72
C ILE A 309 1.56 5.70 6.61
N ALA A 310 2.43 4.72 6.85
CA ALA A 310 3.34 4.20 5.84
C ALA A 310 2.55 3.60 4.67
N ILE A 311 2.87 4.00 3.42
CA ILE A 311 2.07 3.59 2.25
C ILE A 311 2.05 2.07 2.07
N ALA A 312 3.20 1.40 2.28
CA ALA A 312 3.31 -0.06 2.24
C ALA A 312 2.48 -0.78 3.33
N SER A 313 2.07 -0.10 4.39
CA SER A 313 1.24 -0.66 5.47
C SER A 313 -0.26 -0.54 5.22
N LEU A 314 -0.70 0.22 4.22
CA LEU A 314 -2.12 0.60 4.04
C LEU A 314 -3.08 -0.59 3.99
N MET A 315 -2.82 -1.56 3.13
CA MET A 315 -3.69 -2.75 3.01
C MET A 315 -3.32 -3.88 3.97
N PRO A 316 -2.06 -4.35 4.06
CA PRO A 316 -1.77 -5.56 4.84
C PRO A 316 -1.83 -5.35 6.36
N ALA A 317 -1.77 -4.11 6.85
CA ALA A 317 -1.83 -3.80 8.27
C ALA A 317 -2.95 -2.81 8.63
N PHE A 318 -3.05 -1.66 7.95
CA PHE A 318 -3.92 -0.58 8.40
C PHE A 318 -5.40 -0.86 8.15
N TYR A 319 -5.79 -1.22 6.92
CA TYR A 319 -7.16 -1.62 6.60
C TYR A 319 -7.62 -2.80 7.48
N ALA A 320 -6.75 -3.81 7.64
CA ALA A 320 -6.99 -4.95 8.52
C ALA A 320 -7.18 -4.55 10.00
N ALA A 321 -6.44 -3.55 10.50
CA ALA A 321 -6.61 -3.04 11.86
C ALA A 321 -7.91 -2.25 12.04
N LEU A 322 -8.38 -1.48 11.04
CA LEU A 322 -9.66 -0.75 11.12
C LEU A 322 -10.88 -1.66 11.23
N LEU A 323 -10.79 -2.92 10.78
CA LEU A 323 -11.83 -3.94 11.00
C LEU A 323 -11.79 -4.56 12.41
N GLY A 324 -10.66 -4.41 13.12
CA GLY A 324 -10.37 -5.14 14.36
C GLY A 324 -10.35 -4.31 15.64
N TYR A 325 -10.17 -2.98 15.56
CA TYR A 325 -9.97 -2.10 16.73
C TYR A 325 -10.65 -0.74 16.52
N ASP A 326 -10.86 -0.03 17.63
CA ASP A 326 -11.23 1.39 17.62
C ASP A 326 -10.09 2.26 17.04
N ILE A 327 -10.44 3.32 16.30
CA ILE A 327 -9.47 4.27 15.73
C ILE A 327 -8.51 4.82 16.79
N VAL A 328 -8.98 5.11 18.01
CA VAL A 328 -8.16 5.64 19.10
C VAL A 328 -7.09 4.63 19.52
N ASP A 329 -7.46 3.35 19.55
CA ASP A 329 -6.55 2.24 19.87
C ASP A 329 -5.54 2.03 18.73
N VAL A 330 -5.95 2.12 17.45
CA VAL A 330 -5.04 2.10 16.29
C VAL A 330 -4.07 3.29 16.33
N ALA A 331 -4.57 4.50 16.56
CA ALA A 331 -3.78 5.73 16.63
C ALA A 331 -2.79 5.74 17.81
N SER A 332 -3.07 5.01 18.89
CA SER A 332 -2.15 4.85 20.02
C SER A 332 -0.84 4.15 19.66
N LYS A 333 -0.81 3.42 18.52
CA LYS A 333 0.34 2.65 18.02
C LYS A 333 1.18 3.40 16.98
N VAL A 334 0.93 4.70 16.77
CA VAL A 334 1.81 5.57 15.97
C VAL A 334 3.22 5.57 16.59
N SER A 335 4.24 5.31 15.77
CA SER A 335 5.64 5.24 16.21
C SER A 335 6.21 6.62 16.61
N ASP A 336 7.37 6.64 17.28
CA ASP A 336 8.04 7.88 17.75
C ASP A 336 8.33 8.91 16.63
N ASP A 337 8.44 8.45 15.37
CA ASP A 337 8.62 9.32 14.19
C ASP A 337 7.30 9.90 13.65
N GLY A 338 6.17 9.61 14.30
CA GLY A 338 4.84 10.07 13.94
C GLY A 338 4.17 9.27 12.82
N ILE A 339 4.74 8.12 12.41
CA ILE A 339 4.21 7.27 11.32
C ILE A 339 3.70 5.93 11.89
N TRP A 340 2.46 5.60 11.56
CA TRP A 340 1.85 4.30 11.82
C TRP A 340 2.31 3.25 10.81
N ARG A 341 2.56 2.02 11.27
CA ARG A 341 3.07 0.92 10.44
C ARG A 341 2.37 -0.43 10.67
N ASN A 342 2.04 -0.73 11.93
CA ASN A 342 1.27 -1.90 12.35
C ASN A 342 0.66 -1.63 13.73
N ILE A 343 -0.19 -2.55 14.22
CA ILE A 343 -0.77 -2.49 15.56
C ILE A 343 0.25 -2.87 16.67
N GLY A 344 1.42 -3.38 16.28
CA GLY A 344 2.45 -3.89 17.17
C GLY A 344 2.26 -5.37 17.55
N PRO A 345 3.14 -5.90 18.43
CA PRO A 345 2.98 -7.23 19.00
C PRO A 345 1.74 -7.29 19.92
N TRP A 346 1.35 -8.51 20.30
CA TRP A 346 0.22 -8.78 21.19
C TRP A 346 0.26 -7.94 22.48
N ASP A 347 -0.85 -7.28 22.77
CA ASP A 347 -1.03 -6.36 23.90
C ASP A 347 -2.29 -6.76 24.69
N ALA A 348 -2.08 -7.16 25.95
CA ALA A 348 -3.14 -7.71 26.80
C ALA A 348 -4.32 -6.75 27.02
N ASP A 349 -4.05 -5.45 27.14
CA ASP A 349 -5.07 -4.45 27.43
C ASP A 349 -5.84 -4.12 26.14
N LEU A 350 -5.14 -4.05 25.00
CA LEU A 350 -5.73 -3.84 23.67
C LEU A 350 -6.64 -5.01 23.26
N GLU A 351 -6.13 -6.24 23.36
CA GLU A 351 -6.87 -7.45 23.01
C GLU A 351 -8.01 -7.72 24.00
N GLY A 352 -7.83 -7.39 25.27
CA GLY A 352 -8.89 -7.43 26.28
C GLY A 352 -10.08 -6.54 25.92
N LYS A 353 -9.84 -5.30 25.46
CA LYS A 353 -10.90 -4.41 24.95
C LYS A 353 -11.59 -5.00 23.72
N ARG A 354 -10.80 -5.47 22.72
CA ARG A 354 -11.29 -6.05 21.45
C ARG A 354 -12.21 -7.25 21.69
N ILE A 355 -11.83 -8.15 22.60
CA ILE A 355 -12.65 -9.31 22.98
C ILE A 355 -13.93 -8.88 23.70
N LEU A 356 -13.86 -7.92 24.62
CA LEU A 356 -15.05 -7.39 25.30
C LEU A 356 -16.03 -6.71 24.33
N ALA A 357 -15.52 -5.99 23.33
CA ALA A 357 -16.34 -5.36 22.28
C ALA A 357 -17.02 -6.39 21.35
N MET A 358 -16.50 -7.61 21.23
CA MET A 358 -17.11 -8.71 20.46
C MET A 358 -18.16 -9.53 21.25
N ILE A 359 -18.29 -9.31 22.57
CA ILE A 359 -19.24 -10.01 23.44
C ILE A 359 -20.55 -9.20 23.63
N HIS A 360 -20.55 -7.93 23.19
CA HIS A 360 -21.65 -6.97 23.33
C HIS A 360 -22.33 -6.66 22.00
#